data_AF-A0A537WAN1-F1
#
_entry.id   AF-A0A537WAN1-F1
#
_cell.length_a   1.000
_cell.length_b   1.000
_cell.length_c   1.000
_cell.angle_alpha   90.00
_cell.angle_beta   90.00
_cell.angle_gamma   90.00
#
_symmetry.space_group_name_H-M   'P 1'
#
loop_
_entity.id
_entity.type
_entity.pdbx_description
1 polymer ?
#
loop_
_entity_poly.entity_id
_entity_poly.type
_entity_poly.pdbx_seq_one_letter_code
_entity_poly.pdbx_strand_id
1 'polypeptide(L)'
;MKRACFGLRLYPGTEAEYDRRHAAIWPELVTAIRESGIRNLSSFRRGTDVWHYAECDPDAVTALAKLGATNVNAKWDDSLRPIVAADGERMWFQEIFHANGGGSGPFERGLFTLVVHPDRIAEYDERHA
;
A
#
# COMPACT_ATOMS: atom_id res chain seq x y z
N MET A 1 -0.17 -8.97 -14.77
CA MET A 1 0.57 -8.51 -13.58
C MET A 1 -0.18 -8.96 -12.34
N LYS A 2 0.54 -9.40 -11.30
CA LYS A 2 -0.04 -9.75 -9.99
C LYS A 2 -0.04 -8.51 -9.10
N ARG A 3 -1.17 -8.26 -8.46
CA ARG A 3 -1.30 -7.13 -7.51
C ARG A 3 -0.70 -7.52 -6.18
N ALA A 4 -0.15 -6.52 -5.51
CA ALA A 4 0.44 -6.64 -4.20
C ALA A 4 0.05 -5.42 -3.37
N CYS A 5 -0.30 -5.69 -2.11
CA CYS A 5 -0.44 -4.65 -1.10
C CYS A 5 0.50 -4.99 0.05
N PHE A 6 1.31 -4.03 0.46
CA PHE A 6 2.26 -4.18 1.55
C PHE A 6 2.41 -2.88 2.33
N GLY A 7 2.90 -2.94 3.56
CA GLY A 7 3.00 -1.77 4.42
C GLY A 7 4.28 -1.71 5.25
N LEU A 8 4.52 -0.53 5.79
CA LEU A 8 5.60 -0.20 6.70
C LEU A 8 5.12 0.82 7.74
N ARG A 9 5.94 1.08 8.76
CA ARG A 9 5.66 2.09 9.78
C ARG A 9 6.77 3.14 9.81
N LEU A 10 6.38 4.39 10.07
CA LEU A 10 7.28 5.52 10.26
C LEU A 10 7.56 5.76 11.75
N TYR A 11 8.70 6.37 12.05
CA TYR A 11 8.92 6.96 13.37
C TYR A 11 7.93 8.11 13.60
N PRO A 12 7.31 8.24 14.78
CA PRO A 12 6.40 9.35 15.08
C PRO A 12 7.06 10.72 14.83
N GLY A 13 6.34 11.63 14.17
CA GLY A 13 6.81 12.98 13.86
C GLY A 13 7.61 13.11 12.54
N THR A 14 7.79 12.01 11.80
CA THR A 14 8.54 12.01 10.52
C THR A 14 7.64 11.97 9.28
N GLU A 15 6.31 11.99 9.45
CA GLU A 15 5.31 11.85 8.38
C GLU A 15 5.45 12.92 7.30
N ALA A 16 5.64 14.19 7.70
CA ALA A 16 5.77 15.30 6.76
C ALA A 16 7.03 15.17 5.89
N GLU A 17 8.11 14.64 6.46
CA GLU A 17 9.36 14.40 5.72
C GLU A 17 9.21 13.22 4.76
N TYR A 18 8.49 12.17 5.17
CA TYR A 18 8.13 11.06 4.28
C TYR A 18 7.34 11.57 3.06
N ASP A 19 6.29 12.36 3.29
CA ASP A 19 5.46 12.96 2.24
C ASP A 19 6.29 13.82 1.28
N ARG A 20 7.13 14.72 1.82
CA ARG A 20 7.99 15.62 1.03
C ARG A 20 8.91 14.84 0.09
N ARG A 21 9.53 13.76 0.57
CA ARG A 21 10.43 12.93 -0.24
C ARG A 21 9.70 12.18 -1.33
N HIS A 22 8.53 11.62 -1.05
CA HIS A 22 7.75 10.91 -2.05
C HIS A 22 7.13 11.84 -3.11
N ALA A 23 6.81 13.09 -2.73
CA ALA A 23 6.38 14.12 -3.68
C ALA A 23 7.50 14.55 -4.66
N ALA A 24 8.76 14.41 -4.26
CA ALA A 24 9.95 14.74 -5.05
C ALA A 24 10.83 13.52 -5.31
N ILE A 25 10.20 12.36 -5.56
CA ILE A 25 10.91 11.10 -5.80
C ILE A 25 11.85 11.21 -7.01
N TRP A 26 13.03 10.59 -6.91
CA TRP A 26 14.06 10.72 -7.93
C TRP A 26 13.65 10.08 -9.26
N PRO A 27 13.80 10.75 -10.41
CA PRO A 27 13.44 10.20 -11.72
C PRO A 27 14.10 8.86 -12.06
N GLU A 28 15.36 8.67 -11.66
CA GLU A 28 16.11 7.43 -11.80
C GLU A 28 15.52 6.28 -10.97
N LEU A 29 14.94 6.58 -9.80
CA LEU A 29 14.28 5.58 -8.96
C LEU A 29 12.95 5.16 -9.58
N VAL A 30 12.17 6.11 -10.11
CA VAL A 30 10.94 5.82 -10.85
C VAL A 30 11.24 4.93 -12.07
N THR A 31 12.37 5.19 -12.75
CA THR A 31 12.85 4.37 -13.86
C THR A 31 13.19 2.96 -13.38
N ALA A 32 13.97 2.82 -12.31
CA ALA A 32 14.32 1.52 -11.74
C ALA A 32 13.09 0.71 -11.28
N ILE A 33 12.11 1.35 -10.64
CA ILE A 33 10.81 0.75 -10.29
C ILE A 33 10.12 0.24 -11.56
N ARG A 34 10.10 1.03 -12.64
CA ARG A 34 9.50 0.60 -13.89
C ARG A 34 10.24 -0.58 -14.52
N GLU A 35 11.55 -0.56 -14.54
CA GLU A 35 12.38 -1.61 -15.15
C GLU A 35 12.38 -2.90 -14.34
N SER A 36 12.10 -2.82 -13.04
CA SER A 36 12.00 -3.99 -12.17
C SER A 36 10.71 -4.80 -12.38
N GLY A 37 9.76 -4.30 -13.18
CA GLY A 37 8.48 -4.95 -13.43
C GLY A 37 7.35 -4.43 -12.54
N ILE A 38 7.56 -3.33 -11.82
CA ILE A 38 6.53 -2.67 -11.00
C ILE A 38 5.79 -1.61 -11.84
N ARG A 39 4.47 -1.59 -11.72
CA ARG A 39 3.53 -0.65 -12.36
C ARG A 39 2.45 -0.25 -11.34
N ASN A 40 1.76 0.86 -11.64
CA ASN A 40 0.66 1.37 -10.84
C ASN A 40 0.97 1.46 -9.32
N LEU A 41 2.22 1.80 -8.99
CA LEU A 41 2.67 1.90 -7.60
C LEU A 41 2.06 3.15 -6.96
N SER A 42 1.23 2.94 -5.94
CA SER A 42 0.59 4.00 -5.16
C SER A 42 0.89 3.81 -3.68
N SER A 43 1.12 4.89 -2.95
CA SER A 43 1.35 4.88 -1.50
C SER A 43 0.27 5.67 -0.78
N PHE A 44 -0.21 5.16 0.35
CA PHE A 44 -1.22 5.76 1.20
C PHE A 44 -0.73 5.71 2.64
N ARG A 45 -1.08 6.68 3.48
CA ARG A 45 -0.77 6.62 4.92
C ARG A 45 -1.94 7.02 5.80
N ARG A 46 -1.90 6.55 7.05
CA ARG A 46 -2.79 6.91 8.16
C ARG A 46 -1.92 7.09 9.40
N GLY A 47 -1.63 8.34 9.76
CA GLY A 47 -0.60 8.62 10.77
C GLY A 47 0.75 8.07 10.33
N THR A 48 1.38 7.25 11.17
CA THR A 48 2.66 6.59 10.91
C THR A 48 2.55 5.27 10.14
N ASP A 49 1.33 4.74 9.92
CA ASP A 49 1.13 3.54 9.11
C ASP A 49 1.10 3.91 7.61
N VAL A 50 1.89 3.21 6.79
CA VAL A 50 1.95 3.40 5.34
C VAL A 50 1.63 2.10 4.62
N TRP A 51 0.88 2.20 3.52
CA TRP A 51 0.53 1.10 2.61
C TRP A 51 0.93 1.44 1.19
N HIS A 52 1.40 0.44 0.45
CA HIS A 52 1.78 0.49 -0.94
C HIS A 52 0.92 -0.52 -1.70
N TYR A 53 0.23 -0.07 -2.74
CA TYR A 53 -0.36 -0.93 -3.76
C TYR A 53 0.54 -0.93 -4.99
N ALA A 54 0.79 -2.09 -5.58
CA ALA A 54 1.59 -2.23 -6.78
C ALA A 54 1.08 -3.38 -7.67
N GLU A 55 1.26 -3.22 -8.98
CA GLU A 55 1.11 -4.30 -9.95
C GLU A 55 2.49 -4.76 -10.41
N CYS A 56 2.80 -6.04 -10.18
CA CYS A 56 4.13 -6.60 -10.39
C CYS A 56 4.11 -7.71 -11.45
N ASP A 57 5.17 -7.76 -12.25
CA ASP A 57 5.37 -8.80 -13.26
C ASP A 57 6.76 -9.45 -13.08
N PRO A 58 6.87 -10.79 -12.98
CA PRO A 58 5.77 -11.78 -12.93
C PRO A 58 5.04 -11.81 -11.58
N ASP A 59 5.68 -11.34 -10.51
CA ASP A 59 5.14 -11.25 -9.16
C ASP A 59 5.93 -10.25 -8.30
N ALA A 60 5.40 -9.95 -7.12
CA ALA A 60 6.01 -8.96 -6.24
C ALA A 60 7.37 -9.40 -5.70
N VAL A 61 7.58 -10.68 -5.42
CA VAL A 61 8.87 -11.19 -4.91
C VAL A 61 9.97 -10.93 -5.93
N THR A 62 9.72 -11.32 -7.18
CA THR A 62 10.66 -11.16 -8.30
C THR A 62 10.92 -9.68 -8.61
N ALA A 63 9.86 -8.88 -8.72
CA ALA A 63 9.98 -7.47 -9.09
C ALA A 63 10.66 -6.62 -7.99
N LEU A 64 10.37 -6.90 -6.72
CA LEU A 64 11.01 -6.23 -5.60
C LEU A 64 12.46 -6.67 -5.41
N ALA A 65 12.79 -7.95 -5.63
CA ALA A 65 14.17 -8.42 -5.61
C ALA A 65 15.02 -7.71 -6.69
N LYS A 66 14.47 -7.56 -7.90
CA LYS A 66 15.13 -6.83 -8.99
C LYS A 66 15.34 -5.34 -8.65
N LEU A 67 14.35 -4.69 -8.05
CA LEU A 67 14.48 -3.30 -7.58
C LEU A 67 15.54 -3.18 -6.47
N GLY A 68 15.49 -4.09 -5.48
CA GLY A 68 16.41 -4.12 -4.34
C GLY A 68 17.87 -4.32 -4.71
N ALA A 69 18.14 -4.93 -5.87
CA ALA A 69 19.49 -5.09 -6.41
C ALA A 69 20.07 -3.80 -7.06
N THR A 70 19.29 -2.72 -7.18
CA THR A 70 19.74 -1.48 -7.82
C THR A 70 20.44 -0.53 -6.84
N ASN A 71 21.49 0.15 -7.30
CA ASN A 71 22.20 1.15 -6.50
C ASN A 71 21.30 2.34 -6.12
N VAL A 72 20.37 2.73 -7.00
CA VAL A 72 19.43 3.82 -6.72
C VAL A 72 18.45 3.46 -5.60
N ASN A 73 17.99 2.20 -5.54
CA ASN A 73 17.15 1.74 -4.44
C ASN A 73 17.95 1.72 -3.12
N ALA A 74 19.20 1.26 -3.13
CA ALA A 74 20.04 1.28 -1.93
C ALA A 74 20.22 2.70 -1.36
N LYS A 75 20.44 3.71 -2.23
CA LYS A 75 20.53 5.12 -1.83
C LYS A 75 19.21 5.66 -1.29
N TRP A 76 18.10 5.25 -1.91
CA TRP A 76 16.77 5.67 -1.47
C TRP A 76 16.45 5.12 -0.08
N ASP A 77 16.67 3.81 0.13
CA ASP A 77 16.47 3.12 1.40
C ASP A 77 17.34 3.73 2.50
N ASP A 78 18.61 4.02 2.19
CA ASP A 78 19.51 4.70 3.14
C ASP A 78 18.99 6.07 3.54
N SER A 79 18.48 6.84 2.57
CA SER A 79 17.87 8.14 2.86
C SER A 79 16.69 8.00 3.83
N LEU A 80 15.90 6.92 3.74
CA LEU A 80 14.70 6.71 4.54
C LEU A 80 14.96 6.12 5.94
N ARG A 81 16.18 5.66 6.25
CA ARG A 81 16.56 5.13 7.57
C ARG A 81 16.14 5.96 8.80
N PRO A 82 16.28 7.31 8.81
CA PRO A 82 15.85 8.11 9.97
C PRO A 82 14.33 8.31 10.06
N ILE A 83 13.55 7.82 9.08
CA ILE A 83 12.11 8.07 8.94
C ILE A 83 11.31 6.78 9.10
N VAL A 84 11.78 5.68 8.49
CA VAL A 84 11.10 4.39 8.53
C VAL A 84 11.53 3.63 9.78
N ALA A 85 10.56 3.25 10.61
CA ALA A 85 10.80 2.47 11.81
C ALA A 85 11.28 1.06 11.44
N ALA A 86 12.45 0.68 11.97
CA ALA A 86 13.07 -0.63 11.76
C ALA A 86 12.46 -1.69 12.68
N ASP A 87 11.15 -1.88 12.60
CA ASP A 87 10.38 -2.66 13.55
C ASP A 87 9.57 -3.72 12.80
N GLY A 88 10.28 -4.64 12.15
CA GLY A 88 9.69 -5.84 11.54
C GLY A 88 9.65 -5.85 10.03
N GLU A 89 9.54 -7.07 9.50
CA GLU A 89 9.39 -7.34 8.08
C GLU A 89 8.21 -6.57 7.49
N ARG A 90 8.32 -6.24 6.20
CA ARG A 90 7.26 -5.61 5.43
C ARG A 90 5.92 -6.33 5.67
N MET A 91 4.91 -5.58 6.09
CA MET A 91 3.58 -6.13 6.39
C MET A 91 2.86 -6.46 5.09
N TRP A 92 2.68 -7.73 4.76
CA TRP A 92 1.99 -8.15 3.54
C TRP A 92 0.49 -8.29 3.75
N PHE A 93 -0.30 -7.85 2.76
CA PHE A 93 -1.76 -7.96 2.78
C PHE A 93 -2.20 -8.99 1.74
N GLN A 94 -3.12 -9.86 2.13
CA GLN A 94 -3.78 -10.80 1.22
C GLN A 94 -4.84 -10.05 0.40
N GLU A 95 -4.73 -10.13 -0.92
CA GLU A 95 -5.85 -9.73 -1.78
C GLU A 95 -7.01 -10.71 -1.57
N ILE A 96 -8.15 -10.18 -1.11
CA ILE A 96 -9.39 -10.97 -0.92
C ILE A 96 -10.45 -10.66 -1.98
N PHE A 97 -10.33 -9.55 -2.71
CA PHE A 97 -11.28 -9.11 -3.72
C PHE A 97 -10.64 -8.13 -4.71
N HIS A 98 -11.04 -8.21 -5.98
CA HIS A 98 -10.69 -7.25 -7.03
C HIS A 98 -11.79 -7.25 -8.12
N ALA A 99 -12.17 -6.09 -8.63
CA ALA A 99 -13.14 -5.96 -9.72
C ALA A 99 -12.64 -5.01 -10.82
N ASN A 100 -12.63 -5.49 -12.07
CA ASN A 100 -12.20 -4.72 -13.26
C ASN A 100 -13.38 -4.16 -14.08
N GLY A 101 -14.63 -4.38 -13.66
CA GLY A 101 -15.82 -4.04 -14.43
C GLY A 101 -16.82 -3.21 -13.63
N GLY A 102 -17.36 -2.16 -14.26
CA GLY A 102 -18.51 -1.42 -13.75
C GLY A 102 -19.69 -2.38 -13.58
N GLY A 103 -20.20 -2.48 -12.36
CA GLY A 103 -21.43 -3.21 -12.12
C GLY A 103 -22.60 -2.34 -12.55
N SER A 104 -23.40 -2.80 -13.51
CA SER A 104 -24.69 -2.19 -13.86
C SER A 104 -25.77 -2.50 -12.81
N GLY A 105 -25.43 -2.34 -11.54
CA GLY A 105 -26.24 -2.70 -10.40
C GLY A 105 -26.14 -1.64 -9.30
N PRO A 106 -26.99 -1.71 -8.27
CA PRO A 106 -27.15 -0.65 -7.26
C PRO A 106 -25.89 -0.32 -6.42
N PHE A 107 -24.75 -0.97 -6.71
CA PHE A 107 -23.46 -0.88 -6.04
C PHE A 107 -22.55 0.27 -6.52
N GLU A 108 -22.98 1.12 -7.47
CA GLU A 108 -22.21 2.31 -7.90
C GLU A 108 -22.20 3.47 -6.87
N ARG A 109 -22.86 3.35 -5.70
CA ARG A 109 -22.94 4.46 -4.71
C ARG A 109 -22.14 4.30 -3.41
N GLY A 110 -21.43 3.22 -3.17
CA GLY A 110 -20.61 3.12 -1.96
C GLY A 110 -20.17 1.69 -1.69
N LEU A 111 -18.87 1.45 -1.76
CA LEU A 111 -18.33 0.11 -1.68
C LEU A 111 -18.60 -0.53 -0.31
N PHE A 112 -18.54 0.24 0.80
CA PHE A 112 -19.06 -0.18 2.11
C PHE A 112 -19.49 1.04 2.96
N THR A 113 -20.75 1.08 3.35
CA THR A 113 -21.20 1.76 4.57
C THR A 113 -22.13 0.77 5.25
N LEU A 114 -21.70 0.18 6.36
CA LEU A 114 -22.55 -0.71 7.14
C LEU A 114 -23.52 0.19 7.91
N VAL A 115 -24.67 0.46 7.32
CA VAL A 115 -25.80 1.05 8.04
C VAL A 115 -26.49 -0.11 8.75
N VAL A 116 -26.17 -0.29 10.04
CA VAL A 116 -27.00 -1.14 10.90
C VAL A 116 -28.31 -0.39 11.09
N HIS A 117 -29.40 -0.92 10.53
CA HIS A 117 -30.72 -0.33 10.72
C HIS A 117 -31.02 -0.32 12.24
N PRO A 118 -31.57 0.77 12.82
CA PRO A 118 -31.81 0.86 14.27
C PRO A 118 -32.57 -0.35 14.84
N ASP A 119 -33.55 -0.86 14.09
CA ASP A 119 -34.37 -2.02 14.47
C ASP A 119 -33.62 -3.36 14.45
N ARG A 120 -32.37 -3.40 13.99
CA ARG A 120 -31.53 -4.61 13.88
C ARG A 120 -30.29 -4.55 14.76
N ILE A 121 -30.17 -3.54 15.62
CA ILE A 121 -29.00 -3.34 16.47
C ILE A 121 -28.81 -4.47 17.49
N ALA A 122 -29.91 -4.99 18.05
CA ALA A 122 -29.86 -6.10 19.00
C ALA A 122 -29.30 -7.40 18.37
N GLU A 123 -29.65 -7.71 17.12
CA GLU A 123 -29.12 -8.87 16.41
C GLU A 123 -27.64 -8.69 16.02
N TYR A 124 -27.23 -7.45 15.72
CA TYR A 124 -25.82 -7.12 15.53
C TYR A 124 -25.05 -7.37 16.82
N ASP A 125 -25.52 -6.85 17.95
CA ASP A 125 -24.90 -7.01 19.26
C ASP A 125 -24.82 -8.49 19.67
N GLU A 126 -25.86 -9.29 19.43
CA GLU A 126 -25.89 -10.72 19.76
C GLU A 126 -24.93 -11.56 18.89
N ARG A 127 -24.71 -11.17 17.63
CA ARG A 127 -23.77 -11.84 16.73
C ARG A 127 -22.30 -11.49 16.97
N HIS A 128 -22.03 -10.42 17.71
CA HIS A 128 -20.68 -9.89 17.95
C HIS A 128 -20.31 -9.82 19.45
N ALA A 129 -21.16 -10.38 20.33
CA ALA A 129 -20.88 -10.66 21.73
C ALA A 129 -20.21 -12.03 21.91
#